data_AF-A0AAW4U6V7-F1
#
_entry.id   AF-A0AAW4U6V7-F1
#
_cell.length_a   1.000
_cell.length_b   1.000
_cell.length_c   1.000
_cell.angle_alpha   90.00
_cell.angle_beta   90.00
_cell.angle_gamma   90.00
#
_symmetry.space_group_name_H-M   'P 1'
#
loop_
_entity.id
_entity.type
_entity.pdbx_description
1 polymer ?
#
loop_
_entity_poly.entity_id
_entity_poly.type
_entity_poly.pdbx_seq_one_letter_code
_entity_poly.pdbx_strand_id
1 'polypeptide(L)'
;KKISNQRKDFHFKLANKICSEIGSIVQKIDRYYPSSQICHVCGTKNPETKNLAVREWICAKCKTSHDRDRNAAINIWKVGASTFFGEI
;
A
#
# COMPACT_ATOMS: atom_id res chain seq x y z
N LYS A 1 5.17 -10.87 25.66
CA LYS A 1 4.03 -11.18 24.74
C LYS A 1 3.91 -10.00 23.77
N LYS A 2 4.24 -10.13 22.48
CA LYS A 2 3.99 -9.05 21.51
C LYS A 2 2.49 -8.80 21.52
N ILE A 3 2.05 -7.66 22.05
CA ILE A 3 0.64 -7.26 21.99
C ILE A 3 0.42 -6.87 20.53
N SER A 4 0.09 -7.87 19.71
CA SER A 4 -0.31 -7.63 18.33
C SER A 4 -1.46 -6.63 18.36
N ASN A 5 -1.33 -5.60 17.51
CA ASN A 5 -2.24 -4.48 17.34
C ASN A 5 -3.71 -4.90 17.59
N GLN A 6 -4.20 -4.68 18.82
CA GLN A 6 -5.55 -5.11 19.23
C GLN A 6 -6.64 -4.28 18.53
N ARG A 7 -6.26 -3.17 17.90
CA ARG A 7 -7.12 -2.35 17.04
C ARG A 7 -7.20 -2.95 15.64
N LYS A 8 -7.64 -4.21 15.54
CA LYS A 8 -7.99 -4.79 14.24
C LYS A 8 -9.10 -3.94 13.64
N ASP A 9 -8.81 -3.33 12.49
CA ASP A 9 -9.76 -2.66 11.62
C ASP A 9 -10.39 -1.35 12.14
N PHE A 10 -9.89 -0.77 13.24
CA PHE A 10 -10.40 0.51 13.75
C PHE A 10 -10.33 1.63 12.71
N HIS A 11 -9.16 1.84 12.08
CA HIS A 11 -8.98 2.85 11.04
C HIS A 11 -9.88 2.60 9.84
N PHE A 12 -10.12 1.33 9.49
CA PHE A 12 -11.01 0.97 8.41
C PHE A 12 -12.46 1.34 8.74
N LYS A 13 -12.95 0.98 9.94
CA LYS A 13 -14.30 1.35 10.40
C LYS A 13 -14.51 2.85 10.45
N LEU A 14 -13.53 3.59 10.98
CA LEU A 14 -13.57 5.05 11.03
C LEU A 14 -13.63 5.66 9.62
N ALA A 15 -12.77 5.20 8.70
CA ALA A 15 -12.79 5.68 7.32
C ALA A 15 -14.14 5.41 6.63
N ASN A 16 -14.73 4.23 6.82
CA ASN A 16 -16.04 3.92 6.22
C ASN A 16 -17.15 4.81 6.75
N LYS A 17 -17.15 5.07 8.06
CA LYS A 17 -18.13 5.97 8.67
C LYS A 17 -18.03 7.37 8.07
N ILE A 18 -16.82 7.95 8.05
CA ILE A 18 -16.58 9.29 7.50
C ILE A 18 -16.97 9.34 6.02
N CYS A 19 -16.52 8.36 5.21
CA CYS A 19 -16.84 8.30 3.79
C CYS A 19 -18.35 8.18 3.53
N SER A 20 -19.08 7.40 4.34
CA SER A 20 -20.53 7.29 4.21
C SER A 20 -21.26 8.60 4.51
N GLU A 21 -20.72 9.47 5.37
CA GLU A 21 -21.34 10.76 5.70
C GLU A 21 -21.14 11.81 4.59
N ILE A 22 -20.05 11.68 3.80
CA ILE A 22 -19.69 12.64 2.72
C ILE A 22 -20.02 12.13 1.30
N GLY A 23 -20.63 10.95 1.18
CA GLY A 23 -20.94 10.34 -0.13
C GLY A 23 -19.72 9.81 -0.90
N SER A 24 -18.67 9.41 -0.18
CA SER A 24 -17.46 8.77 -0.74
C SER A 24 -17.41 7.28 -0.41
N ILE A 25 -16.54 6.53 -1.09
CA ILE A 25 -16.40 5.08 -0.87
C ILE A 25 -14.98 4.69 -0.46
N VAL A 26 -14.86 3.66 0.37
CA VAL A 26 -13.58 3.10 0.81
C VAL A 26 -13.31 1.80 0.04
N GLN A 27 -12.35 1.84 -0.88
CA GLN A 27 -11.90 0.65 -1.59
C GLN A 27 -10.86 -0.11 -0.76
N LYS A 28 -11.09 -1.41 -0.51
CA LYS A 28 -10.08 -2.31 0.05
C LYS A 28 -9.23 -2.91 -1.06
N ILE A 29 -7.94 -3.08 -0.78
CA ILE A 29 -7.04 -3.91 -1.58
C ILE A 29 -6.59 -5.12 -0.73
N ASP A 30 -5.95 -6.10 -1.38
CA ASP A 30 -5.42 -7.27 -0.68
C ASP A 30 -4.41 -6.88 0.42
N ARG A 31 -4.52 -7.55 1.58
CA ARG A 31 -3.70 -7.27 2.76
C ARG A 31 -2.21 -7.59 2.54
N TYR A 32 -1.93 -8.59 1.71
CA TYR A 32 -0.59 -9.10 1.45
C TYR A 32 0.00 -8.56 0.14
N TYR A 33 -0.69 -7.62 -0.51
CA TYR A 33 -0.17 -6.92 -1.67
C TYR A 33 1.18 -6.26 -1.32
N PRO A 34 2.28 -6.58 -2.04
CA PRO A 34 3.63 -6.18 -1.65
C PRO A 34 3.95 -4.73 -2.09
N SER A 35 3.11 -3.77 -1.67
CA SER A 35 3.15 -2.37 -2.10
C SER A 35 4.50 -1.69 -1.83
N SER A 36 5.14 -1.96 -0.70
CA SER A 36 6.45 -1.38 -0.35
C SER A 36 7.61 -2.03 -1.11
N GLN A 37 7.41 -3.22 -1.67
CA GLN A 37 8.45 -4.00 -2.33
C GLN A 37 8.45 -3.84 -3.84
N ILE A 38 7.32 -3.48 -4.45
CA ILE A 38 7.23 -3.28 -5.90
C ILE A 38 7.75 -1.89 -6.25
N CYS A 39 8.64 -1.78 -7.22
CA CYS A 39 8.98 -0.49 -7.83
C CYS A 39 7.76 0.07 -8.57
N HIS A 40 7.23 1.22 -8.13
CA HIS A 40 6.07 1.82 -8.79
C HIS A 40 6.33 2.30 -10.23
N VAL A 41 7.60 2.38 -10.66
CA VAL A 41 7.99 2.78 -12.01
C VAL A 41 8.01 1.60 -12.96
N CYS A 42 8.69 0.50 -12.60
CA CYS A 42 8.94 -0.61 -13.52
C CYS A 42 8.38 -1.97 -13.08
N GLY A 43 7.72 -2.05 -11.93
CA GLY A 43 7.10 -3.27 -11.41
C GLY A 43 8.04 -4.28 -10.77
N THR A 44 9.37 -4.09 -10.84
CA THR A 44 10.33 -5.02 -10.23
C THR A 44 10.19 -5.05 -8.71
N LYS A 45 10.11 -6.26 -8.15
CA LYS A 45 10.06 -6.48 -6.71
C LYS A 45 11.46 -6.43 -6.09
N ASN A 46 11.61 -5.67 -5.02
CA ASN A 46 12.78 -5.66 -4.14
C ASN A 46 12.42 -6.27 -2.76
N PRO A 47 12.79 -7.54 -2.50
CA PRO A 47 12.52 -8.21 -1.24
C PRO A 47 13.16 -7.55 0.00
N GLU A 48 14.27 -6.82 -0.16
CA GLU A 48 15.04 -6.23 0.94
C GLU A 48 14.22 -5.20 1.73
N THR A 49 13.29 -4.52 1.05
CA THR A 49 12.36 -3.55 1.65
C THR A 49 11.37 -4.19 2.66
N LYS A 50 11.37 -5.52 2.81
CA LYS A 50 10.68 -6.21 3.92
C LYS A 50 11.29 -5.84 5.27
N ASN A 51 12.58 -5.52 5.30
CA ASN A 51 13.22 -4.97 6.49
C ASN A 51 12.75 -3.53 6.70
N LEU A 52 12.08 -3.29 7.83
CA LEU A 52 11.49 -1.99 8.15
C LEU A 52 12.53 -0.87 8.33
N ALA A 53 13.80 -1.22 8.54
CA ALA A 53 14.90 -0.25 8.60
C ALA A 53 15.25 0.35 7.22
N VAL A 54 14.91 -0.33 6.12
CA VAL A 54 15.12 0.19 4.77
C VAL A 54 14.04 1.24 4.50
N ARG A 55 14.43 2.51 4.54
CA ARG A 55 13.57 3.68 4.28
C ARG A 55 13.68 4.15 2.83
N GLU A 56 14.88 4.07 2.28
CA GLU A 56 15.19 4.48 0.92
C GLU A 56 15.91 3.36 0.17
N TRP A 57 15.67 3.24 -1.12
CA TRP A 57 16.35 2.25 -1.97
C TRP A 57 16.35 2.68 -3.44
N ILE A 58 17.32 2.16 -4.21
CA ILE A 58 17.41 2.37 -5.65
C ILE A 58 16.95 1.11 -6.37
N CYS A 59 16.05 1.25 -7.33
CA CYS A 59 15.57 0.12 -8.11
C CYS A 59 16.71 -0.51 -8.94
N ALA A 60 16.97 -1.80 -8.73
CA ALA A 60 18.02 -2.50 -9.47
C ALA A 60 17.80 -2.49 -10.99
N LYS A 61 16.53 -2.51 -11.45
CA LYS A 61 16.15 -2.54 -12.87
C LYS A 61 16.13 -1.15 -13.51
N CYS A 62 15.33 -0.21 -12.98
CA CYS A 62 15.11 1.10 -13.61
C CYS A 62 15.91 2.25 -12.98
N LYS A 63 16.73 1.97 -11.95
CA LYS A 63 17.58 2.93 -11.24
C LYS A 63 16.85 4.11 -10.58
N THR A 64 15.52 4.09 -10.52
CA THR A 64 14.75 5.10 -9.79
C THR A 64 15.02 5.00 -8.29
N SER A 65 15.27 6.15 -7.64
CA SER A 65 15.35 6.25 -6.18
C SER A 65 13.95 6.30 -5.56
N HIS A 66 13.75 5.60 -4.45
CA HIS A 66 12.46 5.47 -3.78
C HIS A 66 12.58 5.78 -2.29
N ASP A 67 11.72 6.66 -1.78
CA ASP A 67 11.22 6.55 -0.41
C ASP A 67 10.19 5.41 -0.36
N ARG A 68 10.37 4.50 0.61
CA ARG A 68 9.57 3.27 0.72
C ARG A 68 8.09 3.56 0.90
N ASP A 69 7.73 4.52 1.74
CA ASP A 69 6.34 4.77 2.10
C ASP A 69 5.61 5.51 0.97
N ARG A 70 6.29 6.46 0.30
CA ARG A 70 5.80 7.10 -0.93
C ARG A 70 5.61 6.08 -2.06
N ASN A 71 6.58 5.18 -2.26
CA ASN A 71 6.47 4.10 -3.23
C ASN A 71 5.28 3.17 -2.91
N ALA A 72 5.11 2.81 -1.64
CA ALA A 72 3.97 2.01 -1.19
C ALA A 72 2.63 2.71 -1.45
N ALA A 73 2.53 4.01 -1.13
CA ALA A 73 1.32 4.79 -1.36
C ALA A 73 0.93 4.84 -2.85
N ILE A 74 1.90 5.03 -3.75
CA ILE A 74 1.65 5.03 -5.20
C ILE A 74 1.15 3.65 -5.65
N ASN A 75 1.76 2.56 -5.18
CA ASN A 75 1.33 1.22 -5.54
C ASN A 75 -0.06 0.87 -4.99
N ILE A 76 -0.36 1.28 -3.74
CA ILE A 76 -1.70 1.13 -3.15
C ILE A 76 -2.73 1.88 -3.99
N TRP A 77 -2.42 3.11 -4.41
CA TRP A 77 -3.30 3.88 -5.29
C TRP A 77 -3.50 3.20 -6.65
N LYS A 78 -2.42 2.72 -7.30
CA LYS A 78 -2.51 2.04 -8.59
C LYS A 78 -3.40 0.79 -8.54
N VAL A 79 -3.21 -0.07 -7.54
CA VAL A 79 -4.06 -1.27 -7.35
C VAL A 79 -5.47 -0.91 -6.93
N GLY A 80 -5.61 0.09 -6.04
CA GLY A 80 -6.91 0.62 -5.65
C GLY A 80 -7.69 1.07 -6.88
N ALA A 81 -7.09 1.86 -7.75
CA ALA A 81 -7.67 2.35 -8.99
C ALA A 81 -7.98 1.23 -9.98
N SER A 82 -7.11 0.23 -10.13
CA SER A 82 -7.36 -0.89 -11.05
C SER A 82 -8.43 -1.85 -10.56
N THR A 83 -8.70 -1.88 -9.25
CA THR A 83 -9.74 -2.72 -8.64
C THR A 83 -11.05 -1.96 -8.38
N PHE A 84 -11.06 -0.65 -8.64
CA PHE A 84 -12.21 0.22 -8.45
C PHE A 84 -13.16 0.03 -9.63
N PHE A 85 -14.32 -0.57 -9.37
CA PHE A 85 -15.30 -1.02 -10.38
C PHE A 85 -14.83 -2.21 -11.25
N GLY A 86 -14.61 -3.36 -10.61
CA GLY A 86 -14.95 -4.68 -11.19
C GLY A 86 -14.63 -4.95 -12.66
N GLU A 87 -13.49 -4.51 -13.19
CA GLU A 87 -13.04 -4.89 -14.53
C GLU A 87 -11.75 -5.72 -14.48
N ILE A 88 -11.99 -7.02 -14.72
CA ILE A 88 -11.13 -8.15 -15.15
C ILE A 88 -10.10 -8.70 -14.16
#